data_AF-E3FZR2-F1
#
_entry.id   AF-E3FZR2-F1
#
_cell.length_a   1.000
_cell.length_b   1.000
_cell.length_c   1.000
_cell.angle_alpha   90.00
_cell.angle_beta   90.00
_cell.angle_gamma   90.00
#
_symmetry.space_group_name_H-M   'P 1'
#
loop_
_entity.id
_entity.type
_entity.pdbx_description
1 polymer ?
#
loop_
_entity_poly.entity_id
_entity_poly.type
_entity_poly.pdbx_seq_one_letter_code
_entity_poly.pdbx_strand_id
1 'polypeptide(L)'
;MNARTLGFACFMVLAAPACGNSSPEQAAEPVGAVSAAATAERIYAAEGDLTLSFETLGTFEQRDGVRALILHATANRYLRNVFTYVPDDAFGEAHIISERRLEVVLKEGHELNTVLSGLPLFVTVDTFTGTPNHYTARIEVAPRFYDFRGSSAVWVEENVTPYYVVNGGDWLVYRGGVDAQADHLSVTAPNGAPTVSRVDADSFQFEWRYPALYQAMDPHTVPLTFTAALTAGGTAQKTGRLVARVTSLALTTGDAYEVWPSASCQLSTYDCIQDHPAGAADLSACGTYRQVTRCLFSDACEVSPPQPLSLTAIDASPLEPARDAWNTGSNNGAWHGLTSLTAFRTPVCPSSPVTLQGVVAKVAEQDQFFPGPAGGTYTNRAGLSQSILFSSNYYGDGAALLQAIDAFAGGGEVQAWLYTAEEPCHNCHTFDQRAVLYYPATRKVIVLDGYTGYDS
;
A
#
# COMPACT_ATOMS: atom_id res chain seq x y z
N MET A 1 -38.50 -45.97 -34.56
CA MET A 1 -38.21 -45.94 -36.01
C MET A 1 -36.70 -45.92 -36.18
N ASN A 2 -36.15 -46.96 -36.82
CA ASN A 2 -35.07 -46.99 -37.83
C ASN A 2 -33.95 -45.91 -37.72
N ALA A 3 -32.63 -46.19 -37.73
CA ALA A 3 -31.82 -47.42 -37.82
C ALA A 3 -30.34 -47.07 -37.40
N ARG A 4 -29.26 -47.88 -37.49
CA ARG A 4 -29.02 -49.21 -38.09
C ARG A 4 -27.80 -49.93 -37.43
N THR A 5 -27.95 -51.23 -37.18
CA THR A 5 -26.99 -52.35 -37.25
C THR A 5 -25.89 -52.22 -38.36
N LEU A 6 -24.68 -52.84 -38.36
CA LEU A 6 -24.02 -54.00 -37.70
C LEU A 6 -22.48 -53.69 -37.55
N GLY A 7 -21.60 -54.45 -36.86
CA GLY A 7 -21.71 -55.68 -36.05
C GLY A 7 -20.42 -56.56 -36.11
N PHE A 8 -20.32 -57.59 -35.24
CA PHE A 8 -19.38 -58.75 -35.26
C PHE A 8 -17.85 -58.49 -35.03
N ALA A 9 -17.07 -59.36 -34.37
CA ALA A 9 -17.36 -60.61 -33.65
C ALA A 9 -16.36 -60.95 -32.50
N CYS A 10 -16.91 -61.69 -31.54
CA CYS A 10 -16.37 -62.56 -30.49
C CYS A 10 -15.07 -63.37 -30.72
N PHE A 11 -14.33 -63.61 -29.63
CA PHE A 11 -14.09 -64.91 -28.94
C PHE A 11 -13.48 -64.56 -27.54
N MET A 12 -14.05 -64.87 -26.35
CA MET A 12 -14.28 -66.18 -25.68
C MET A 12 -12.95 -66.96 -25.45
N VAL A 13 -12.59 -67.47 -24.26
CA VAL A 13 -13.43 -67.82 -23.07
C VAL A 13 -12.60 -68.11 -21.77
N LEU A 14 -13.26 -68.00 -20.58
CA LEU A 14 -12.94 -68.59 -19.24
C LEU A 14 -11.59 -68.20 -18.54
N ALA A 15 -11.44 -68.19 -17.20
CA ALA A 15 -12.29 -68.64 -16.08
C ALA A 15 -12.13 -67.76 -14.80
N ALA A 16 -13.05 -67.91 -13.85
CA ALA A 16 -12.90 -67.58 -12.42
C ALA A 16 -13.06 -68.89 -11.59
N PRO A 17 -12.88 -68.95 -10.26
CA PRO A 17 -12.46 -67.91 -9.29
C PRO A 17 -11.32 -68.33 -8.32
N ALA A 18 -10.75 -67.39 -7.56
CA ALA A 18 -10.17 -67.65 -6.23
C ALA A 18 -9.87 -66.33 -5.46
N CYS A 19 -10.15 -66.31 -4.16
CA CYS A 19 -9.71 -65.22 -3.26
C CYS A 19 -8.25 -65.46 -2.82
N GLY A 20 -7.45 -64.40 -2.71
CA GLY A 20 -6.09 -64.47 -2.16
C GLY A 20 -5.56 -63.08 -1.81
N ASN A 21 -5.35 -62.81 -0.52
CA ASN A 21 -4.74 -61.58 -0.05
C ASN A 21 -3.24 -61.55 -0.35
N SER A 22 -2.78 -60.54 -1.09
CA SER A 22 -1.41 -60.02 -1.03
C SER A 22 -1.35 -58.63 -1.64
N SER A 23 -0.72 -57.68 -0.95
CA SER A 23 -0.69 -56.26 -1.31
C SER A 23 -0.08 -56.00 -2.70
N PRO A 24 -0.63 -55.06 -3.49
CA PRO A 24 0.12 -54.47 -4.59
C PRO A 24 1.19 -53.54 -4.01
N GLU A 25 2.43 -54.03 -4.11
CA GLU A 25 3.65 -53.28 -4.44
C GLU A 25 3.51 -51.75 -4.46
N GLN A 26 4.07 -51.12 -3.43
CA GLN A 26 4.10 -49.66 -3.27
C GLN A 26 4.97 -49.05 -4.38
N ALA A 27 4.34 -48.56 -5.44
CA ALA A 27 5.02 -47.88 -6.53
C ALA A 27 5.80 -46.68 -5.98
N ALA A 28 7.14 -46.76 -6.07
CA ALA A 28 7.99 -45.64 -5.72
C ALA A 28 7.75 -44.50 -6.72
N GLU A 29 7.17 -43.40 -6.24
CA GLU A 29 7.08 -42.18 -7.04
C GLU A 29 8.49 -41.71 -7.43
N PRO A 30 8.71 -41.26 -8.67
CA PRO A 30 10.02 -40.83 -9.11
C PRO A 30 10.44 -39.59 -8.32
N VAL A 31 11.61 -39.68 -7.67
CA VAL A 31 12.25 -38.56 -6.98
C VAL A 31 12.30 -37.36 -7.93
N GLY A 32 11.56 -36.30 -7.56
CA GLY A 32 11.40 -35.11 -8.40
C GLY A 32 12.74 -34.55 -8.84
N ALA A 33 12.82 -34.17 -10.13
CA ALA A 33 14.06 -33.71 -10.74
C ALA A 33 14.67 -32.55 -9.95
N VAL A 34 15.89 -32.74 -9.47
CA VAL A 34 16.69 -31.69 -8.85
C VAL A 34 17.00 -30.66 -9.94
N SER A 35 16.31 -29.51 -9.95
CA SER A 35 16.90 -28.31 -10.54
C SER A 35 18.22 -28.07 -9.83
N ALA A 36 19.30 -27.91 -10.60
CA ALA A 36 20.67 -27.95 -10.10
C ALA A 36 20.87 -27.11 -8.82
N ALA A 37 21.77 -27.60 -7.94
CA ALA A 37 22.11 -26.95 -6.68
C ALA A 37 22.24 -25.43 -6.84
N ALA A 38 21.58 -24.68 -5.95
CA ALA A 38 21.45 -23.23 -6.03
C ALA A 38 22.82 -22.53 -6.10
N THR A 39 23.31 -22.33 -7.32
CA THR A 39 24.46 -21.46 -7.60
C THR A 39 24.05 -20.05 -7.23
N ALA A 40 24.82 -19.39 -6.37
CA ALA A 40 24.56 -18.00 -6.01
C ALA A 40 24.52 -17.14 -7.28
N GLU A 41 23.32 -16.71 -7.68
CA GLU A 41 23.14 -15.79 -8.79
C GLU A 41 23.87 -14.50 -8.44
N ARG A 42 24.60 -13.92 -9.40
CA ARG A 42 25.28 -12.63 -9.21
C ARG A 42 24.51 -11.54 -9.93
N ILE A 43 24.35 -10.40 -9.29
CA ILE A 43 23.90 -9.16 -9.92
C ILE A 43 25.11 -8.32 -10.30
N TYR A 44 25.06 -7.64 -11.44
CA TYR A 44 26.18 -6.90 -12.03
C TYR A 44 25.79 -5.46 -12.32
N ALA A 45 26.72 -4.54 -12.08
CA ALA A 45 26.68 -3.19 -12.60
C ALA A 45 28.04 -2.85 -13.23
N ALA A 46 28.04 -1.98 -14.24
CA ALA A 46 29.24 -1.45 -14.85
C ALA A 46 29.11 0.05 -15.05
N GLU A 47 30.22 0.76 -14.85
CA GLU A 47 30.32 2.21 -15.00
C GLU A 47 31.79 2.55 -15.31
N GLY A 48 32.03 3.33 -16.37
CA GLY A 48 33.37 3.55 -16.91
C GLY A 48 34.17 2.24 -17.06
N ASP A 49 35.37 2.20 -16.47
CA ASP A 49 36.25 1.03 -16.45
C ASP A 49 35.93 -0.05 -15.42
N LEU A 50 34.99 0.18 -14.49
CA LEU A 50 34.64 -0.75 -13.40
C LEU A 50 33.43 -1.59 -13.76
N THR A 51 33.52 -2.88 -13.49
CA THR A 51 32.38 -3.79 -13.36
C THR A 51 32.42 -4.39 -11.97
N LEU A 52 31.35 -4.21 -11.21
CA LEU A 52 31.18 -4.76 -9.87
C LEU A 52 30.04 -5.79 -9.90
N SER A 53 30.21 -6.88 -9.15
CA SER A 53 29.20 -7.93 -9.05
C SER A 53 29.00 -8.40 -7.62
N PHE A 54 27.77 -8.38 -7.13
CA PHE A 54 27.41 -8.91 -5.81
C PHE A 54 26.81 -10.30 -5.93
N GLU A 55 27.09 -11.15 -4.94
CA GLU A 55 26.31 -12.38 -4.72
C GLU A 55 24.92 -12.00 -4.22
N THR A 56 23.88 -12.49 -4.88
CA THR A 56 22.51 -12.12 -4.51
C THR A 56 22.08 -12.73 -3.17
N LEU A 57 22.63 -13.88 -2.79
CA LEU A 57 22.34 -14.54 -1.52
C LEU A 57 23.35 -14.08 -0.45
N GLY A 58 22.92 -13.30 0.54
CA GLY A 58 23.78 -12.92 1.66
C GLY A 58 23.96 -14.07 2.66
N THR A 59 25.16 -14.19 3.23
CA THR A 59 25.50 -15.21 4.23
C THR A 59 25.44 -14.62 5.64
N PHE A 60 25.05 -15.40 6.65
CA PHE A 60 25.13 -14.97 8.04
C PHE A 60 26.31 -15.61 8.76
N GLU A 61 27.09 -14.77 9.45
CA GLU A 61 28.28 -15.17 10.19
C GLU A 61 28.28 -14.54 11.59
N GLN A 62 29.15 -15.02 12.47
CA GLN A 62 29.44 -14.38 13.75
C GLN A 62 30.67 -13.48 13.60
N ARG A 63 30.50 -12.17 13.83
CA ARG A 63 31.55 -11.15 13.80
C ARG A 63 31.48 -10.35 15.09
N ASP A 64 32.59 -10.27 15.84
CA ASP A 64 32.67 -9.61 17.16
C ASP A 64 31.66 -10.11 18.23
N GLY A 65 31.16 -11.34 18.09
CA GLY A 65 30.13 -11.91 18.97
C GLY A 65 28.70 -11.49 18.64
N VAL A 66 28.50 -10.73 17.56
CA VAL A 66 27.19 -10.38 17.00
C VAL A 66 27.01 -11.11 15.66
N ARG A 67 25.81 -11.64 15.42
CA ARG A 67 25.45 -12.18 14.11
C ARG A 67 25.40 -11.05 13.09
N ALA A 68 26.05 -11.21 11.95
CA ALA A 68 26.09 -10.21 10.89
C ALA A 68 25.73 -10.84 9.53
N LEU A 69 25.07 -10.06 8.69
CA LEU A 69 24.89 -10.35 7.27
C LEU A 69 26.15 -9.93 6.50
N ILE A 70 26.70 -10.84 5.72
CA ILE A 70 27.87 -10.64 4.87
C ILE A 70 27.42 -10.68 3.40
N LEU A 71 27.74 -9.63 2.65
CA LEU A 71 27.46 -9.49 1.22
C LEU A 71 28.77 -9.46 0.44
N HIS A 72 29.03 -10.48 -0.36
CA HIS A 72 30.28 -10.65 -1.09
C HIS A 72 30.21 -10.02 -2.48
N ALA A 73 31.22 -9.23 -2.84
CA ALA A 73 31.36 -8.67 -4.18
C ALA A 73 32.73 -8.92 -4.83
N THR A 74 32.72 -8.91 -6.16
CA THR A 74 33.91 -9.06 -7.01
C THR A 74 33.93 -7.96 -8.07
N ALA A 75 35.07 -7.28 -8.19
CA ALA A 75 35.36 -6.26 -9.20
C ALA A 75 36.23 -6.81 -10.34
N ASN A 76 36.18 -6.19 -11.51
CA ASN A 76 37.13 -6.43 -12.60
C ASN A 76 38.49 -5.70 -12.40
N ARG A 77 38.54 -4.66 -11.57
CA ARG A 77 39.72 -3.84 -11.24
C ARG A 77 40.28 -4.14 -9.86
N TYR A 78 41.54 -3.73 -9.62
CA TYR A 78 42.16 -3.81 -8.30
C TYR A 78 41.59 -2.74 -7.36
N LEU A 79 41.10 -3.18 -6.21
CA LEU A 79 40.51 -2.34 -5.16
C LEU A 79 41.60 -1.67 -4.33
N ARG A 80 41.40 -0.37 -4.03
CA ARG A 80 42.30 0.45 -3.20
C ARG A 80 41.69 0.74 -1.84
N ASN A 81 40.41 1.08 -1.80
CA ASN A 81 39.66 1.44 -0.60
C ASN A 81 38.17 1.15 -0.85
N VAL A 82 37.44 0.80 0.21
CA VAL A 82 36.00 0.56 0.19
C VAL A 82 35.39 1.12 1.48
N PHE A 83 34.17 1.67 1.39
CA PHE A 83 33.50 2.28 2.54
C PHE A 83 31.98 2.21 2.36
N THR A 84 31.23 1.85 3.41
CA THR A 84 29.77 1.75 3.40
C THR A 84 29.10 2.88 4.16
N TYR A 85 28.01 3.41 3.60
CA TYR A 85 27.24 4.49 4.19
C TYR A 85 25.77 4.46 3.75
N VAL A 86 24.94 5.16 4.51
CA VAL A 86 23.59 5.58 4.10
C VAL A 86 23.62 7.11 3.96
N PRO A 87 22.59 7.78 3.42
CA PRO A 87 22.56 9.24 3.42
C PRO A 87 22.88 9.83 4.80
N ASP A 88 23.81 10.78 4.81
CA ASP A 88 24.31 11.52 5.97
C ASP A 88 25.10 10.76 7.06
N ASP A 89 25.16 9.41 7.05
CA ASP A 89 25.82 8.62 8.11
C ASP A 89 26.64 7.41 7.60
N ALA A 90 27.77 7.15 8.26
CA ALA A 90 28.55 5.91 8.11
C ALA A 90 27.73 4.70 8.60
N PHE A 91 27.72 3.60 7.84
CA PHE A 91 26.73 2.54 8.08
C PHE A 91 27.22 1.16 7.67
N GLY A 92 27.18 0.19 8.59
CA GLY A 92 27.84 -1.10 8.39
C GLY A 92 29.35 -0.97 8.24
N GLU A 93 29.99 -2.04 7.79
CA GLU A 93 31.42 -2.06 7.47
C GLU A 93 31.67 -2.58 6.05
N ALA A 94 32.77 -2.16 5.43
CA ALA A 94 33.26 -2.72 4.17
C ALA A 94 34.73 -3.08 4.29
N HIS A 95 35.10 -4.27 3.83
CA HIS A 95 36.47 -4.78 3.91
C HIS A 95 36.94 -5.33 2.57
N ILE A 96 38.19 -5.06 2.17
CA ILE A 96 38.83 -5.69 1.01
C ILE A 96 39.39 -7.05 1.44
N ILE A 97 38.77 -8.12 0.97
CA ILE A 97 39.16 -9.51 1.31
C ILE A 97 40.13 -10.14 0.29
N SER A 98 40.29 -9.51 -0.87
CA SER A 98 41.30 -9.86 -1.89
C SER A 98 41.48 -8.68 -2.85
N GLU A 99 42.54 -8.67 -3.67
CA GLU A 99 42.85 -7.56 -4.60
C GLU A 99 41.66 -7.11 -5.46
N ARG A 100 40.69 -7.99 -5.73
CA ARG A 100 39.48 -7.71 -6.51
C ARG A 100 38.17 -8.14 -5.83
N ARG A 101 38.20 -8.41 -4.52
CA ARG A 101 37.01 -8.83 -3.76
C ARG A 101 36.84 -8.01 -2.50
N LEU A 102 35.60 -7.65 -2.20
CA LEU A 102 35.20 -6.99 -0.98
C LEU A 102 34.05 -7.76 -0.32
N GLU A 103 33.91 -7.60 0.99
CA GLU A 103 32.70 -7.92 1.74
C GLU A 103 32.09 -6.66 2.32
N VAL A 104 30.77 -6.64 2.44
CA VAL A 104 30.00 -5.67 3.22
C VAL A 104 29.37 -6.41 4.40
N VAL A 105 29.51 -5.85 5.60
CA VAL A 105 29.06 -6.44 6.87
C VAL A 105 27.98 -5.54 7.47
N LEU A 106 26.81 -6.11 7.75
CA LEU A 106 25.70 -5.43 8.43
C LEU A 106 25.35 -6.22 9.69
N LYS A 107 25.57 -5.64 10.87
CA LYS A 107 25.35 -6.32 12.15
C LYS A 107 23.83 -6.43 12.44
N GLU A 108 23.43 -7.52 13.09
CA GLU A 108 22.05 -7.72 13.56
C GLU A 108 21.62 -6.56 14.47
N GLY A 109 20.38 -6.09 14.31
CA GLY A 109 19.86 -4.92 14.99
C GLY A 109 19.58 -3.77 14.03
N HIS A 110 19.96 -2.55 14.42
CA HIS A 110 19.57 -1.33 13.70
C HIS A 110 20.04 -1.30 12.24
N GLU A 111 21.27 -1.73 11.96
CA GLU A 111 21.86 -1.67 10.61
C GLU A 111 21.08 -2.56 9.63
N LEU A 112 21.03 -3.86 9.92
CA LEU A 112 20.36 -4.83 9.08
C LEU A 112 18.85 -4.56 8.96
N ASN A 113 18.17 -4.17 10.04
CA ASN A 113 16.74 -3.78 10.00
C ASN A 113 16.53 -2.58 9.05
N THR A 114 17.39 -1.57 9.14
CA THR A 114 17.31 -0.35 8.33
C THR A 114 17.45 -0.63 6.85
N VAL A 115 18.43 -1.44 6.42
CA VAL A 115 18.57 -1.80 5.00
C VAL A 115 17.38 -2.64 4.52
N LEU A 116 17.01 -3.70 5.26
CA LEU A 116 15.91 -4.59 4.88
C LEU A 116 14.54 -3.89 4.83
N SER A 117 14.36 -2.83 5.62
CA SER A 117 13.16 -1.99 5.55
C SER A 117 13.05 -1.16 4.25
N GLY A 118 14.04 -1.24 3.35
CA GLY A 118 14.05 -0.58 2.05
C GLY A 118 14.91 0.69 1.97
N LEU A 119 15.89 0.87 2.87
CA LEU A 119 16.88 1.94 2.72
C LEU A 119 18.04 1.42 1.85
N PRO A 120 18.40 2.11 0.74
CA PRO A 120 19.56 1.71 -0.05
C PRO A 120 20.84 1.90 0.75
N LEU A 121 21.77 0.96 0.62
CA LEU A 121 23.13 1.06 1.13
C LEU A 121 24.04 1.54 0.01
N PHE A 122 24.89 2.54 0.29
CA PHE A 122 25.90 3.02 -0.63
C PHE A 122 27.27 2.45 -0.27
N VAL A 123 28.06 2.14 -1.30
CA VAL A 123 29.44 1.65 -1.14
C VAL A 123 30.37 2.45 -2.04
N THR A 124 31.24 3.26 -1.45
CA THR A 124 32.38 3.84 -2.16
C THR A 124 33.34 2.72 -2.54
N VAL A 125 33.80 2.71 -3.80
CA VAL A 125 34.75 1.75 -4.34
C VAL A 125 35.85 2.50 -5.08
N ASP A 126 37.00 2.64 -4.43
CA ASP A 126 38.20 3.22 -5.05
C ASP A 126 39.05 2.12 -5.70
N THR A 127 39.62 2.39 -6.87
CA THR A 127 40.49 1.45 -7.58
C THR A 127 41.92 1.97 -7.74
N PHE A 128 42.86 1.05 -7.91
CA PHE A 128 44.24 1.37 -8.34
C PHE A 128 44.36 1.59 -9.85
N THR A 129 43.37 1.16 -10.64
CA THR A 129 43.43 1.10 -12.11
C THR A 129 42.06 1.34 -12.73
N GLY A 130 42.06 1.93 -13.94
CA GLY A 130 40.87 2.40 -14.64
C GLY A 130 40.77 3.93 -14.61
N THR A 131 39.95 4.50 -15.50
CA THR A 131 39.56 5.91 -15.44
C THR A 131 38.02 6.03 -15.55
N PRO A 132 37.35 6.70 -14.60
CA PRO A 132 37.87 7.22 -13.32
C PRO A 132 38.30 6.08 -12.36
N ASN A 133 38.75 6.44 -11.16
CA ASN A 133 39.22 5.49 -10.14
C ASN A 133 38.47 5.61 -8.79
N HIS A 134 37.36 6.33 -8.79
CA HIS A 134 36.44 6.52 -7.67
C HIS A 134 35.02 6.27 -8.17
N TYR A 135 34.27 5.45 -7.45
CA TYR A 135 32.94 5.00 -7.82
C TYR A 135 32.06 4.91 -6.57
N THR A 136 30.76 5.11 -6.74
CA THR A 136 29.77 4.72 -5.72
C THR A 136 28.83 3.66 -6.28
N ALA A 137 28.67 2.56 -5.54
CA ALA A 137 27.63 1.58 -5.78
C ALA A 137 26.39 1.88 -4.92
N ARG A 138 25.19 1.76 -5.49
CA ARG A 138 23.93 1.67 -4.74
C ARG A 138 23.51 0.21 -4.69
N ILE A 139 23.21 -0.28 -3.49
CA ILE A 139 22.77 -1.66 -3.22
C ILE A 139 21.41 -1.61 -2.53
N GLU A 140 20.48 -2.43 -2.99
CA GLU A 140 19.22 -2.67 -2.27
C GLU A 140 19.19 -4.13 -1.82
N VAL A 141 18.84 -4.34 -0.54
CA VAL A 141 18.75 -5.67 0.07
C VAL A 141 17.35 -5.81 0.66
N ALA A 142 16.65 -6.88 0.30
CA ALA A 142 15.31 -7.15 0.79
C ALA A 142 15.16 -8.63 1.19
N PRO A 143 14.26 -8.98 2.13
CA PRO A 143 14.01 -10.38 2.45
C PRO A 143 13.27 -11.04 1.28
N ARG A 144 13.77 -12.19 0.79
CA ARG A 144 13.21 -12.93 -0.34
C ARG A 144 13.17 -14.43 -0.06
N PHE A 145 12.11 -15.07 -0.53
CA PHE A 145 12.02 -16.52 -0.55
C PHE A 145 12.70 -17.12 -1.77
N TYR A 146 13.30 -18.30 -1.62
CA TYR A 146 13.85 -19.10 -2.72
C TYR A 146 13.88 -20.59 -2.32
N ASP A 147 14.44 -21.45 -3.18
CA ASP A 147 14.54 -22.91 -2.95
C ASP A 147 13.16 -23.54 -2.64
N PHE A 148 12.14 -23.15 -3.40
CA PHE A 148 10.77 -23.63 -3.23
C PHE A 148 10.65 -25.12 -3.60
N ARG A 149 10.11 -25.95 -2.69
CA ARG A 149 9.89 -27.39 -2.93
C ARG A 149 8.57 -27.87 -2.33
N GLY A 150 7.94 -28.86 -2.94
CA GLY A 150 6.67 -29.44 -2.48
C GLY A 150 5.52 -29.17 -3.44
N SER A 151 4.31 -29.09 -2.90
CA SER A 151 3.06 -29.00 -3.68
C SER A 151 2.91 -27.68 -4.44
N SER A 152 2.43 -27.78 -5.68
CA SER A 152 2.01 -26.64 -6.51
C SER A 152 0.68 -26.02 -6.07
N ALA A 153 -0.11 -26.71 -5.22
CA ALA A 153 -1.36 -26.17 -4.65
C ALA A 153 -1.13 -25.09 -3.57
N VAL A 154 0.14 -24.74 -3.30
CA VAL A 154 0.55 -23.65 -2.42
C VAL A 154 1.51 -22.75 -3.22
N TRP A 155 1.17 -21.49 -3.39
CA TRP A 155 1.95 -20.50 -4.11
C TRP A 155 2.43 -19.41 -3.16
N VAL A 156 3.59 -19.63 -2.56
CA VAL A 156 4.29 -18.62 -1.73
C VAL A 156 4.93 -17.57 -2.65
N GLU A 157 4.71 -16.29 -2.37
CA GLU A 157 5.36 -15.18 -3.07
C GLU A 157 6.87 -15.13 -2.79
N GLU A 158 7.68 -14.71 -3.77
CA GLU A 158 9.12 -14.46 -3.55
C GLU A 158 9.34 -13.27 -2.60
N ASN A 159 8.49 -12.25 -2.71
CA ASN A 159 8.66 -10.96 -2.05
C ASN A 159 8.18 -11.01 -0.59
N VAL A 160 9.05 -10.58 0.32
CA VAL A 160 8.64 -10.08 1.63
C VAL A 160 8.89 -8.57 1.64
N THR A 161 7.83 -7.81 1.89
CA THR A 161 7.80 -6.36 1.75
C THR A 161 7.62 -5.69 3.11
N PRO A 162 8.44 -4.69 3.46
CA PRO A 162 8.27 -3.92 4.68
C PRO A 162 7.13 -2.91 4.52
N TYR A 163 6.18 -2.92 5.45
CA TYR A 163 5.04 -2.00 5.53
C TYR A 163 5.00 -1.26 6.87
N TYR A 164 4.34 -0.09 6.86
CA TYR A 164 4.06 0.65 8.08
C TYR A 164 2.77 0.12 8.71
N VAL A 165 2.91 -0.59 9.83
CA VAL A 165 1.79 -1.20 10.56
C VAL A 165 2.01 -1.00 12.06
N VAL A 166 1.18 -0.19 12.69
CA VAL A 166 1.19 0.11 14.13
C VAL A 166 0.82 -1.16 14.92
N ASN A 167 1.82 -1.77 15.54
CA ASN A 167 1.71 -3.05 16.24
C ASN A 167 2.30 -2.93 17.65
N GLY A 168 1.63 -2.13 18.50
CA GLY A 168 2.13 -1.75 19.82
C GLY A 168 3.18 -0.63 19.71
N GLY A 169 4.37 -0.86 20.25
CA GLY A 169 5.51 0.06 20.15
C GLY A 169 6.41 -0.13 18.93
N ASP A 170 6.02 -1.01 18.00
CA ASP A 170 6.70 -1.25 16.73
C ASP A 170 5.74 -0.84 15.59
N TRP A 171 6.29 -0.31 14.51
CA TRP A 171 5.56 0.21 13.36
C TRP A 171 6.06 -0.38 12.03
N LEU A 172 7.01 -1.31 12.08
CA LEU A 172 7.57 -1.99 10.91
C LEU A 172 7.17 -3.47 10.93
N VAL A 173 6.37 -3.87 9.94
CA VAL A 173 6.01 -5.27 9.69
C VAL A 173 6.53 -5.70 8.34
N TYR A 174 7.14 -6.88 8.29
CA TYR A 174 7.56 -7.55 7.07
C TYR A 174 6.49 -8.56 6.67
N ARG A 175 5.81 -8.32 5.56
CA ARG A 175 4.67 -9.12 5.08
C ARG A 175 5.00 -9.81 3.75
N GLY A 176 4.57 -11.04 3.59
CA GLY A 176 4.50 -11.72 2.27
C GLY A 176 3.23 -12.55 2.14
N GLY A 177 2.90 -12.94 0.91
CA GLY A 177 1.68 -13.69 0.58
C GLY A 177 1.89 -15.19 0.30
N VAL A 178 0.80 -15.95 0.48
CA VAL A 178 0.62 -17.31 -0.04
C VAL A 178 -0.78 -17.45 -0.62
N ASP A 179 -0.87 -17.91 -1.86
CA ASP A 179 -2.13 -18.38 -2.43
C ASP A 179 -2.26 -19.90 -2.28
N ALA A 180 -3.35 -20.36 -1.68
CA ALA A 180 -3.74 -21.76 -1.57
C ALA A 180 -5.26 -21.84 -1.37
N GLN A 181 -5.94 -22.68 -2.16
CA GLN A 181 -7.38 -22.97 -1.97
C GLN A 181 -7.59 -23.84 -0.72
N ALA A 182 -7.58 -23.18 0.44
CA ALA A 182 -7.45 -23.79 1.74
C ALA A 182 -8.32 -23.09 2.79
N ASP A 183 -8.82 -23.87 3.75
CA ASP A 183 -9.58 -23.34 4.87
C ASP A 183 -8.67 -22.76 5.96
N HIS A 184 -7.42 -23.24 6.01
CA HIS A 184 -6.40 -22.85 6.97
C HIS A 184 -4.99 -23.04 6.40
N LEU A 185 -4.10 -22.07 6.68
CA LEU A 185 -2.67 -22.13 6.42
C LEU A 185 -1.89 -21.97 7.72
N SER A 186 -0.84 -22.77 7.90
CA SER A 186 0.17 -22.54 8.95
C SER A 186 1.56 -22.45 8.34
N VAL A 187 2.42 -21.63 8.93
CA VAL A 187 3.84 -21.55 8.61
C VAL A 187 4.62 -21.95 9.84
N THR A 188 5.49 -22.95 9.69
CA THR A 188 6.36 -23.44 10.75
C THR A 188 7.81 -23.18 10.38
N ALA A 189 8.61 -22.78 11.36
CA ALA A 189 10.03 -22.49 11.24
C ALA A 189 10.72 -22.94 12.54
N PRO A 190 12.01 -23.33 12.53
CA PRO A 190 12.71 -23.69 13.77
C PRO A 190 12.82 -22.51 14.73
N ASN A 191 13.05 -21.31 14.18
CA ASN A 191 13.05 -20.03 14.87
C ASN A 191 12.30 -19.01 13.99
N GLY A 192 11.79 -17.93 14.57
CA GLY A 192 11.22 -16.83 13.78
C GLY A 192 9.95 -17.18 12.98
N ALA A 193 9.06 -18.03 13.47
CA ALA A 193 7.79 -18.30 12.79
C ALA A 193 6.94 -17.00 12.69
N PRO A 194 6.34 -16.69 11.52
CA PRO A 194 5.47 -15.53 11.37
C PRO A 194 4.09 -15.75 12.01
N THR A 195 3.38 -14.65 12.25
CA THR A 195 1.92 -14.70 12.41
C THR A 195 1.26 -14.83 11.04
N VAL A 196 0.31 -15.75 10.89
CA VAL A 196 -0.41 -15.99 9.63
C VAL A 196 -1.85 -15.52 9.77
N SER A 197 -2.38 -14.80 8.78
CA SER A 197 -3.79 -14.41 8.71
C SER A 197 -4.34 -14.62 7.30
N ARG A 198 -5.58 -15.09 7.21
CA ARG A 198 -6.31 -15.23 5.94
C ARG A 198 -6.75 -13.83 5.46
N VAL A 199 -6.55 -13.52 4.19
CA VAL A 199 -6.92 -12.23 3.59
C VAL A 199 -8.26 -12.37 2.85
N ASP A 200 -8.45 -13.45 2.10
CA ASP A 200 -9.68 -13.75 1.37
C ASP A 200 -9.96 -15.28 1.27
N ALA A 201 -10.61 -15.74 0.22
CA ALA A 201 -10.98 -17.15 0.06
C ALA A 201 -9.78 -18.07 -0.23
N ASP A 202 -8.74 -17.58 -0.90
CA ASP A 202 -7.60 -18.39 -1.33
C ASP A 202 -6.24 -17.71 -1.15
N SER A 203 -6.17 -16.49 -0.63
CA SER A 203 -4.94 -15.81 -0.25
C SER A 203 -4.80 -15.63 1.27
N PHE A 204 -3.56 -15.85 1.74
CA PHE A 204 -3.11 -15.68 3.12
C PHE A 204 -1.91 -14.74 3.14
N GLN A 205 -1.80 -13.92 4.18
CA GLN A 205 -0.58 -13.17 4.47
C GLN A 205 0.11 -13.76 5.69
N PHE A 206 1.43 -13.60 5.73
CA PHE A 206 2.25 -13.89 6.90
C PHE A 206 3.11 -12.68 7.24
N GLU A 207 3.32 -12.47 8.54
CA GLU A 207 3.93 -11.25 9.08
C GLU A 207 5.02 -11.55 10.10
N TRP A 208 6.13 -10.82 10.00
CA TRP A 208 7.16 -10.76 11.03
C TRP A 208 7.35 -9.32 11.53
N ARG A 209 7.60 -9.20 12.83
CA ARG A 209 8.42 -8.10 13.36
C ARG A 209 9.90 -8.47 13.19
N TYR A 210 10.78 -7.47 13.13
CA TYR A 210 12.21 -7.68 12.88
C TYR A 210 12.87 -8.80 13.73
N PRO A 211 12.59 -8.95 15.05
CA PRO A 211 13.20 -10.00 15.86
C PRO A 211 12.90 -11.44 15.40
N ALA A 212 11.73 -11.67 14.80
CA ALA A 212 11.38 -12.97 14.24
C ALA A 212 11.93 -13.12 12.81
N LEU A 213 11.96 -12.03 12.02
CA LEU A 213 12.46 -12.06 10.65
C LEU A 213 13.93 -12.47 10.57
N TYR A 214 14.82 -11.86 11.37
CA TYR A 214 16.26 -12.20 11.29
C TYR A 214 16.55 -13.64 11.72
N GLN A 215 15.73 -14.19 12.62
CA GLN A 215 15.80 -15.60 13.01
C GLN A 215 15.34 -16.53 11.89
N ALA A 216 14.32 -16.15 11.12
CA ALA A 216 13.85 -16.89 9.94
C ALA A 216 14.82 -16.80 8.74
N MET A 217 15.58 -15.69 8.63
CA MET A 217 16.59 -15.49 7.58
C MET A 217 17.92 -16.24 7.83
N ASP A 218 17.88 -17.53 8.14
CA ASP A 218 19.09 -18.38 8.10
C ASP A 218 19.22 -19.03 6.70
N PRO A 219 20.20 -18.63 5.86
CA PRO A 219 20.34 -19.15 4.50
C PRO A 219 20.57 -20.67 4.44
N HIS A 220 21.10 -21.29 5.51
CA HIS A 220 21.71 -22.61 5.39
C HIS A 220 21.05 -23.71 6.23
N THR A 221 20.48 -23.44 7.40
CA THR A 221 20.10 -24.53 8.32
C THR A 221 18.76 -25.23 8.02
N VAL A 222 17.62 -24.53 7.91
CA VAL A 222 16.29 -25.18 7.65
C VAL A 222 15.33 -24.27 6.88
N PRO A 223 14.59 -24.75 5.86
CA PRO A 223 13.53 -23.98 5.22
C PRO A 223 12.28 -23.83 6.11
N LEU A 224 11.52 -22.76 5.88
CA LEU A 224 10.17 -22.60 6.44
C LEU A 224 9.22 -23.59 5.74
N THR A 225 8.29 -24.18 6.50
CA THR A 225 7.31 -25.15 6.00
C THR A 225 5.90 -24.59 6.10
N PHE A 226 5.29 -24.39 4.94
CA PHE A 226 3.92 -23.93 4.71
C PHE A 226 3.02 -25.17 4.61
N THR A 227 2.04 -25.30 5.50
CA THR A 227 1.06 -26.40 5.50
C THR A 227 -0.34 -25.84 5.35
N ALA A 228 -0.99 -26.17 4.23
CA ALA A 228 -2.34 -25.74 3.88
C ALA A 228 -3.32 -26.93 4.03
N ALA A 229 -4.42 -26.73 4.76
CA ALA A 229 -5.56 -27.65 4.80
C ALA A 229 -6.52 -27.28 3.67
N LEU A 230 -6.52 -28.06 2.58
CA LEU A 230 -7.21 -27.71 1.34
C LEU A 230 -8.73 -27.80 1.50
N THR A 231 -9.48 -26.87 0.90
CA THR A 231 -10.95 -26.85 0.95
C THR A 231 -11.58 -28.06 0.24
N ALA A 232 -10.86 -28.65 -0.73
CA ALA A 232 -11.24 -29.93 -1.36
C ALA A 232 -10.94 -31.18 -0.48
N GLY A 233 -10.39 -30.98 0.72
CA GLY A 233 -9.92 -32.01 1.63
C GLY A 233 -8.43 -32.34 1.46
N GLY A 234 -7.83 -32.84 2.55
CA GLY A 234 -6.41 -33.19 2.61
C GLY A 234 -5.49 -32.01 2.95
N THR A 235 -4.18 -32.25 2.88
CA THR A 235 -3.15 -31.27 3.23
C THR A 235 -2.11 -31.13 2.12
N ALA A 236 -1.82 -29.91 1.71
CA ALA A 236 -0.67 -29.60 0.86
C ALA A 236 0.46 -29.00 1.70
N GLN A 237 1.70 -29.36 1.37
CA GLN A 237 2.89 -28.78 1.98
C GLN A 237 3.84 -28.20 0.94
N LYS A 238 4.41 -27.05 1.26
CA LYS A 238 5.50 -26.42 0.50
C LYS A 238 6.56 -25.93 1.48
N THR A 239 7.80 -25.93 1.03
CA THR A 239 8.94 -25.40 1.77
C THR A 239 9.58 -24.26 0.98
N GLY A 240 10.15 -23.29 1.67
CA GLY A 240 10.93 -22.20 1.08
C GLY A 240 11.93 -21.64 2.08
N ARG A 241 13.10 -21.22 1.61
CA ARG A 241 14.12 -20.56 2.43
C ARG A 241 13.95 -19.04 2.34
N LEU A 242 14.00 -18.34 3.46
CA LEU A 242 14.00 -16.87 3.51
C LEU A 242 15.44 -16.37 3.67
N VAL A 243 15.84 -15.36 2.88
CA VAL A 243 17.17 -14.75 2.95
C VAL A 243 17.11 -13.24 2.76
N ALA A 244 18.10 -12.54 3.29
CA ALA A 244 18.43 -11.19 2.83
C ALA A 244 19.08 -11.30 1.44
N ARG A 245 18.34 -10.88 0.41
CA ARG A 245 18.77 -10.95 -1.00
C ARG A 245 19.17 -9.57 -1.52
N VAL A 246 20.30 -9.45 -2.21
CA VAL A 246 20.61 -8.25 -2.99
C VAL A 246 19.68 -8.22 -4.21
N THR A 247 18.76 -7.27 -4.25
CA THR A 247 17.73 -7.15 -5.29
C THR A 247 18.05 -6.11 -6.35
N SER A 248 18.93 -5.15 -6.05
CA SER A 248 19.38 -4.12 -6.99
C SER A 248 20.84 -3.76 -6.76
N LEU A 249 21.54 -3.48 -7.85
CA LEU A 249 22.90 -2.97 -7.86
C LEU A 249 23.02 -1.96 -9.00
N ALA A 250 23.47 -0.75 -8.68
CA ALA A 250 23.82 0.28 -9.66
C ALA A 250 25.20 0.87 -9.31
N LEU A 251 25.89 1.45 -10.30
CA LEU A 251 27.15 2.17 -10.13
C LEU A 251 27.02 3.59 -10.70
N THR A 252 27.78 4.52 -10.13
CA THR A 252 27.96 5.88 -10.65
C THR A 252 29.38 6.38 -10.41
N THR A 253 29.82 7.32 -11.24
CA THR A 253 31.05 8.12 -11.04
C THR A 253 30.78 9.58 -10.68
N GLY A 254 29.51 10.01 -10.73
CA GLY A 254 29.05 11.30 -10.22
C GLY A 254 28.69 11.25 -8.74
N ASP A 255 28.13 12.35 -8.23
CA ASP A 255 27.62 12.42 -6.87
C ASP A 255 26.41 11.48 -6.69
N ALA A 256 26.46 10.65 -5.65
CA ALA A 256 25.41 9.67 -5.35
C ALA A 256 24.07 10.33 -5.00
N TYR A 257 24.08 11.53 -4.41
CA TYR A 257 22.89 12.30 -4.04
C TYR A 257 22.27 13.04 -5.23
N GLU A 258 23.06 13.39 -6.26
CA GLU A 258 22.53 13.93 -7.52
C GLU A 258 21.95 12.82 -8.41
N VAL A 259 22.62 11.66 -8.49
CA VAL A 259 22.22 10.54 -9.35
C VAL A 259 21.10 9.70 -8.73
N TRP A 260 21.09 9.55 -7.41
CA TRP A 260 20.07 8.83 -6.64
C TRP A 260 19.59 9.66 -5.45
N PRO A 261 18.91 10.79 -5.69
CA PRO A 261 18.41 11.65 -4.63
C PRO A 261 17.50 10.87 -3.68
N SER A 262 17.65 11.15 -2.38
CA SER A 262 16.72 10.68 -1.36
C SER A 262 15.30 11.09 -1.73
N ALA A 263 14.49 10.14 -2.19
CA ALA A 263 13.15 10.42 -2.65
C ALA A 263 12.33 11.09 -1.54
N SER A 264 11.77 12.26 -1.82
CA SER A 264 10.83 12.96 -0.95
C SER A 264 9.55 12.14 -0.75
N CYS A 265 8.71 12.54 0.21
CA CYS A 265 7.34 12.06 0.24
C CYS A 265 6.67 12.31 -1.13
N GLN A 266 5.88 11.33 -1.58
CA GLN A 266 5.15 11.39 -2.85
C GLN A 266 3.70 11.78 -2.58
N LEU A 267 3.14 12.68 -3.40
CA LEU A 267 1.79 13.20 -3.20
C LEU A 267 0.72 12.09 -3.13
N SER A 268 0.86 11.03 -3.94
CA SER A 268 -0.05 9.88 -3.92
C SER A 268 -0.01 9.10 -2.60
N THR A 269 1.17 8.89 -2.02
CA THR A 269 1.30 8.28 -0.68
C THR A 269 0.80 9.22 0.41
N TYR A 270 1.07 10.53 0.30
CA TYR A 270 0.55 11.54 1.23
C TYR A 270 -0.98 11.56 1.25
N ASP A 271 -1.65 11.78 0.10
CA ASP A 271 -3.10 11.85 0.02
C ASP A 271 -3.74 10.51 0.47
N CYS A 272 -3.13 9.36 0.17
CA CYS A 272 -3.60 8.06 0.69
C CYS A 272 -3.57 8.00 2.23
N ILE A 273 -2.48 8.44 2.87
CA ILE A 273 -2.37 8.47 4.33
C ILE A 273 -3.41 9.42 4.93
N GLN A 274 -3.67 10.57 4.29
CA GLN A 274 -4.62 11.56 4.78
C GLN A 274 -6.10 11.18 4.54
N ASP A 275 -6.40 10.35 3.53
CA ASP A 275 -7.74 9.81 3.30
C ASP A 275 -8.06 8.59 4.21
N HIS A 276 -7.08 8.05 4.94
CA HIS A 276 -7.31 7.03 5.98
C HIS A 276 -7.86 7.65 7.29
N PRO A 277 -8.72 6.92 8.06
CA PRO A 277 -9.18 7.40 9.36
C PRO A 277 -8.03 7.66 10.35
N ALA A 278 -8.18 8.71 11.18
CA ALA A 278 -7.21 9.02 12.22
C ALA A 278 -6.98 7.82 13.16
N GLY A 279 -5.73 7.40 13.32
CA GLY A 279 -5.36 6.21 14.09
C GLY A 279 -5.46 4.88 13.33
N ALA A 280 -5.59 4.90 11.99
CA ALA A 280 -5.47 3.70 11.16
C ALA A 280 -4.16 2.94 11.48
N ALA A 281 -4.30 1.67 11.85
CA ALA A 281 -3.18 0.85 12.30
C ALA A 281 -2.36 0.26 11.13
N ASP A 282 -2.95 0.07 9.96
CA ASP A 282 -2.27 -0.47 8.78
C ASP A 282 -2.33 0.54 7.62
N LEU A 283 -1.16 0.91 7.09
CA LEU A 283 -0.99 1.82 5.96
C LEU A 283 -0.35 1.10 4.74
N SER A 284 -0.35 -0.24 4.69
CA SER A 284 0.24 -1.01 3.60
C SER A 284 -0.34 -0.67 2.22
N ALA A 285 -1.60 -0.22 2.17
CA ALA A 285 -2.26 0.24 0.94
C ALA A 285 -1.63 1.52 0.34
N CYS A 286 -0.97 2.35 1.16
CA CYS A 286 -0.37 3.62 0.73
C CYS A 286 1.09 3.51 0.25
N GLY A 287 1.70 2.34 0.44
CA GLY A 287 3.05 2.03 -0.03
C GLY A 287 3.89 1.27 1.00
N THR A 288 5.16 1.07 0.67
CA THR A 288 6.14 0.45 1.57
C THR A 288 6.42 1.32 2.79
N TYR A 289 7.00 0.70 3.83
CA TYR A 289 7.42 1.35 5.07
C TYR A 289 8.19 2.67 4.83
N ARG A 290 9.17 2.69 3.92
CA ARG A 290 9.96 3.89 3.63
C ARG A 290 9.19 4.96 2.85
N GLN A 291 8.21 4.59 2.03
CA GLN A 291 7.34 5.56 1.38
C GLN A 291 6.40 6.22 2.41
N VAL A 292 5.77 5.42 3.26
CA VAL A 292 4.85 5.92 4.30
C VAL A 292 5.58 6.77 5.35
N THR A 293 6.68 6.29 5.92
CA THR A 293 7.43 7.03 6.97
C THR A 293 7.95 8.38 6.53
N ARG A 294 8.33 8.55 5.26
CA ARG A 294 8.70 9.86 4.69
C ARG A 294 7.53 10.84 4.65
N CYS A 295 6.29 10.34 4.59
CA CYS A 295 5.08 11.14 4.46
C CYS A 295 4.38 11.44 5.78
N LEU A 296 4.58 10.61 6.83
CA LEU A 296 3.91 10.76 8.12
C LEU A 296 4.19 12.07 8.86
N PHE A 297 5.33 12.71 8.55
CA PHE A 297 5.77 13.97 9.16
C PHE A 297 5.94 15.11 8.16
N SER A 298 5.50 14.92 6.91
CA SER A 298 5.54 15.98 5.90
C SER A 298 4.27 16.82 5.92
N ASP A 299 4.43 18.11 5.76
CA ASP A 299 3.31 19.02 5.54
C ASP A 299 2.86 19.01 4.08
N ALA A 300 1.57 19.28 3.85
CA ALA A 300 0.94 19.38 2.53
C ALA A 300 1.69 20.26 1.51
N CYS A 301 2.41 21.29 2.00
CA CYS A 301 3.20 22.23 1.20
C CYS A 301 4.67 21.83 0.98
N GLU A 302 5.15 20.78 1.64
CA GLU A 302 6.44 20.16 1.31
C GLU A 302 6.31 19.17 0.15
N VAL A 303 5.16 18.48 0.08
CA VAL A 303 4.85 17.50 -0.98
C VAL A 303 4.21 18.07 -2.24
N SER A 304 3.65 19.28 -2.16
CA SER A 304 2.93 19.90 -3.28
C SER A 304 3.30 21.38 -3.41
N PRO A 305 3.65 21.87 -4.61
CA PRO A 305 3.94 23.29 -4.80
C PRO A 305 2.69 24.13 -4.48
N PRO A 306 2.81 25.34 -3.90
CA PRO A 306 1.67 26.17 -3.57
C PRO A 306 0.81 26.53 -4.80
N GLN A 307 -0.49 26.23 -4.73
CA GLN A 307 -1.46 26.45 -5.81
C GLN A 307 -2.43 27.61 -5.48
N PRO A 308 -2.91 28.39 -6.46
CA PRO A 308 -4.02 29.31 -6.24
C PRO A 308 -5.28 28.51 -5.85
N LEU A 309 -6.19 29.12 -5.07
CA LEU A 309 -7.45 28.48 -4.70
C LEU A 309 -8.24 28.08 -5.95
N SER A 310 -8.53 26.79 -6.06
CA SER A 310 -9.38 26.17 -7.07
C SER A 310 -10.37 25.22 -6.40
N LEU A 311 -11.41 24.82 -7.13
CA LEU A 311 -12.39 23.83 -6.71
C LEU A 311 -12.39 22.68 -7.72
N THR A 312 -11.78 21.56 -7.34
CA THR A 312 -11.75 20.33 -8.15
C THR A 312 -12.94 19.47 -7.77
N ALA A 313 -13.83 19.16 -8.73
CA ALA A 313 -15.01 18.34 -8.47
C ALA A 313 -14.64 16.94 -7.95
N ILE A 314 -15.44 16.43 -7.01
CA ILE A 314 -15.35 15.06 -6.48
C ILE A 314 -16.73 14.40 -6.55
N ASP A 315 -16.77 13.07 -6.58
CA ASP A 315 -18.04 12.35 -6.65
C ASP A 315 -18.91 12.58 -5.40
N ALA A 316 -20.09 13.14 -5.61
CA ALA A 316 -21.11 13.38 -4.59
C ALA A 316 -22.23 12.33 -4.62
N SER A 317 -22.19 11.33 -5.51
CA SER A 317 -23.20 10.28 -5.63
C SER A 317 -23.56 9.55 -4.32
N PRO A 318 -22.65 9.37 -3.32
CA PRO A 318 -23.03 8.80 -2.02
C PRO A 318 -24.03 9.64 -1.21
N LEU A 319 -24.22 10.93 -1.54
CA LEU A 319 -25.17 11.82 -0.87
C LEU A 319 -26.58 11.81 -1.50
N GLU A 320 -26.74 11.28 -2.72
CA GLU A 320 -28.01 11.27 -3.46
C GLU A 320 -29.16 10.61 -2.67
N PRO A 321 -28.98 9.48 -1.94
CA PRO A 321 -30.05 8.90 -1.12
C PRO A 321 -30.52 9.81 0.02
N ALA A 322 -29.61 10.62 0.60
CA ALA A 322 -29.94 11.56 1.67
C ALA A 322 -30.67 12.80 1.12
N ARG A 323 -30.27 13.29 -0.07
CA ARG A 323 -31.02 14.33 -0.80
C ARG A 323 -32.43 13.83 -1.15
N ASP A 324 -32.57 12.61 -1.66
CA ASP A 324 -33.88 12.07 -2.04
C ASP A 324 -34.78 11.88 -0.83
N ALA A 325 -34.25 11.45 0.31
CA ALA A 325 -34.98 11.42 1.56
C ALA A 325 -35.44 12.82 2.01
N TRP A 326 -34.60 13.84 1.87
CA TRP A 326 -34.95 15.23 2.18
C TRP A 326 -36.03 15.77 1.23
N ASN A 327 -35.92 15.52 -0.08
CA ASN A 327 -36.94 15.86 -1.09
C ASN A 327 -38.28 15.11 -0.84
N THR A 328 -38.23 13.92 -0.24
CA THR A 328 -39.41 13.09 0.07
C THR A 328 -40.06 13.54 1.38
N GLY A 329 -40.61 14.76 1.42
CA GLY A 329 -41.18 15.31 2.66
C GLY A 329 -42.22 16.43 2.56
N SER A 330 -42.57 16.91 1.37
CA SER A 330 -43.52 18.02 1.21
C SER A 330 -44.87 17.70 1.86
N ASN A 331 -45.31 18.54 2.80
CA ASN A 331 -46.48 18.30 3.64
C ASN A 331 -47.40 19.52 3.67
N ASN A 332 -48.72 19.28 3.77
CA ASN A 332 -49.78 20.22 4.15
C ASN A 332 -49.65 21.70 3.71
N GLY A 333 -49.23 21.97 2.47
CA GLY A 333 -49.13 23.33 1.92
C GLY A 333 -47.72 23.94 1.95
N ALA A 334 -46.68 23.15 2.20
CA ALA A 334 -45.28 23.52 1.94
C ALA A 334 -44.60 22.54 0.97
N TRP A 335 -43.66 23.07 0.19
CA TRP A 335 -42.80 22.35 -0.74
C TRP A 335 -41.34 22.75 -0.55
N HIS A 336 -40.46 21.89 -1.04
CA HIS A 336 -39.02 22.07 -0.99
C HIS A 336 -38.38 21.11 -1.98
N GLY A 337 -37.20 21.47 -2.48
CA GLY A 337 -36.47 20.63 -3.42
C GLY A 337 -35.01 21.03 -3.50
N LEU A 338 -34.12 20.05 -3.40
CA LEU A 338 -32.69 20.16 -3.68
C LEU A 338 -32.40 19.47 -5.00
N THR A 339 -31.55 20.11 -5.79
CA THR A 339 -30.90 19.51 -6.96
C THR A 339 -29.84 18.49 -6.52
N SER A 340 -29.18 17.80 -7.46
CA SER A 340 -27.99 16.99 -7.12
C SER A 340 -26.94 17.84 -6.44
N LEU A 341 -26.49 17.35 -5.29
CA LEU A 341 -25.46 17.98 -4.48
C LEU A 341 -24.14 17.97 -5.28
N THR A 342 -23.45 19.11 -5.36
CA THR A 342 -22.11 19.14 -5.95
C THR A 342 -21.07 19.22 -4.84
N ALA A 343 -19.96 18.51 -5.03
CA ALA A 343 -18.86 18.47 -4.07
C ALA A 343 -17.53 18.75 -4.77
N PHE A 344 -16.65 19.43 -4.06
CA PHE A 344 -15.32 19.79 -4.52
C PHE A 344 -14.26 19.54 -3.43
N ARG A 345 -13.00 19.43 -3.82
CA ARG A 345 -11.84 19.48 -2.92
C ARG A 345 -10.99 20.71 -3.25
N THR A 346 -10.54 21.43 -2.23
CA THR A 346 -9.59 22.55 -2.32
C THR A 346 -8.14 22.03 -2.42
N PRO A 347 -7.17 22.84 -2.93
CA PRO A 347 -5.79 22.41 -3.10
C PRO A 347 -5.16 21.81 -1.84
N VAL A 348 -4.24 20.86 -2.03
CA VAL A 348 -3.44 20.25 -0.95
C VAL A 348 -2.59 21.32 -0.27
N CYS A 349 -1.79 22.05 -1.05
CA CYS A 349 -1.09 23.26 -0.60
C CYS A 349 -1.68 24.51 -1.28
N PRO A 350 -2.51 25.30 -0.58
CA PRO A 350 -2.99 26.56 -1.10
C PRO A 350 -1.94 27.68 -0.87
N SER A 351 -1.69 28.51 -1.88
CA SER A 351 -0.75 29.65 -1.87
C SER A 351 -1.14 30.79 -0.93
N SER A 352 -2.34 30.73 -0.36
CA SER A 352 -2.84 31.62 0.70
C SER A 352 -3.88 30.86 1.54
N PRO A 353 -4.12 31.24 2.80
CA PRO A 353 -5.12 30.57 3.64
C PRO A 353 -6.49 30.51 2.97
N VAL A 354 -7.06 29.31 2.86
CA VAL A 354 -8.39 29.13 2.26
C VAL A 354 -9.43 29.69 3.23
N THR A 355 -10.22 30.62 2.73
CA THR A 355 -11.37 31.17 3.46
C THR A 355 -12.66 30.73 2.78
N LEU A 356 -13.72 30.52 3.56
CA LEU A 356 -15.04 30.26 3.00
C LEU A 356 -15.51 31.39 2.06
N GLN A 357 -15.11 32.65 2.30
CA GLN A 357 -15.36 33.76 1.38
C GLN A 357 -14.72 33.52 0.00
N GLY A 358 -13.47 33.06 -0.04
CA GLY A 358 -12.79 32.68 -1.28
C GLY A 358 -13.41 31.45 -1.96
N VAL A 359 -13.88 30.47 -1.16
CA VAL A 359 -14.60 29.29 -1.69
C VAL A 359 -15.91 29.70 -2.36
N VAL A 360 -16.75 30.51 -1.71
CA VAL A 360 -18.02 31.02 -2.29
C VAL A 360 -17.74 31.84 -3.55
N ALA A 361 -16.67 32.65 -3.57
CA ALA A 361 -16.26 33.36 -4.78
C ALA A 361 -15.91 32.38 -5.92
N LYS A 362 -15.23 31.27 -5.64
CA LYS A 362 -14.94 30.24 -6.66
C LYS A 362 -16.17 29.45 -7.12
N VAL A 363 -17.16 29.24 -6.26
CA VAL A 363 -18.45 28.67 -6.69
C VAL A 363 -19.16 29.64 -7.65
N ALA A 364 -19.25 30.93 -7.32
CA ALA A 364 -19.86 31.95 -8.18
C ALA A 364 -19.06 32.29 -9.46
N GLU A 365 -17.76 31.97 -9.51
CA GLU A 365 -16.99 31.98 -10.76
C GLU A 365 -17.34 30.80 -11.68
N GLN A 366 -17.74 29.65 -11.12
CA GLN A 366 -18.09 28.44 -11.87
C GLN A 366 -19.57 28.41 -12.30
N ASP A 367 -20.47 28.92 -11.47
CA ASP A 367 -21.88 29.17 -11.80
C ASP A 367 -22.21 30.66 -11.67
N GLN A 368 -22.46 31.31 -12.81
CA GLN A 368 -22.79 32.75 -12.89
C GLN A 368 -24.15 33.11 -12.28
N PHE A 369 -25.02 32.12 -12.03
CA PHE A 369 -26.29 32.32 -11.33
C PHE A 369 -26.15 32.14 -9.81
N PHE A 370 -25.01 31.66 -9.31
CA PHE A 370 -24.77 31.52 -7.89
C PHE A 370 -24.44 32.88 -7.25
N PRO A 371 -25.11 33.28 -6.16
CA PRO A 371 -24.87 34.57 -5.55
C PRO A 371 -23.43 34.68 -5.03
N GLY A 372 -22.78 35.82 -5.31
CA GLY A 372 -21.43 36.07 -4.80
C GLY A 372 -21.36 36.19 -3.28
N PRO A 373 -20.15 36.22 -2.69
CA PRO A 373 -19.90 36.23 -1.25
C PRO A 373 -20.80 37.12 -0.39
N ALA A 374 -21.13 38.33 -0.87
CA ALA A 374 -21.94 39.31 -0.15
C ALA A 374 -23.46 39.05 -0.16
N GLY A 375 -23.94 38.06 -0.92
CA GLY A 375 -25.38 37.76 -1.03
C GLY A 375 -25.95 36.99 0.16
N GLY A 376 -25.12 36.25 0.89
CA GLY A 376 -25.54 35.34 1.97
C GLY A 376 -24.87 35.60 3.31
N THR A 377 -25.26 34.82 4.32
CA THR A 377 -24.81 34.93 5.71
C THR A 377 -23.77 33.85 6.03
N TYR A 378 -22.63 34.26 6.59
CA TYR A 378 -21.61 33.36 7.10
C TYR A 378 -21.96 32.84 8.49
N THR A 379 -21.78 31.53 8.71
CA THR A 379 -22.08 30.85 9.98
C THR A 379 -21.18 29.64 10.21
N ASN A 380 -21.31 29.00 11.36
CA ASN A 380 -20.58 27.79 11.75
C ASN A 380 -21.58 26.65 12.04
N ARG A 381 -21.09 25.50 12.53
CA ARG A 381 -21.93 24.34 12.91
C ARG A 381 -23.20 24.70 13.71
N ALA A 382 -23.10 25.61 14.69
CA ALA A 382 -24.22 25.95 15.55
C ALA A 382 -25.34 26.65 14.77
N GLY A 383 -25.01 27.72 14.03
CA GLY A 383 -26.01 28.41 13.22
C GLY A 383 -26.45 27.61 11.99
N LEU A 384 -25.60 26.73 11.46
CA LEU A 384 -25.97 25.78 10.40
C LEU A 384 -27.11 24.87 10.87
N SER A 385 -27.00 24.28 12.06
CA SER A 385 -28.05 23.42 12.65
C SER A 385 -29.36 24.15 12.97
N GLN A 386 -29.35 25.49 12.95
CA GLN A 386 -30.53 26.34 13.14
C GLN A 386 -31.11 26.86 11.82
N SER A 387 -30.47 26.58 10.67
CA SER A 387 -30.94 27.04 9.37
C SER A 387 -32.17 26.26 8.88
N ILE A 388 -32.93 26.85 7.95
CA ILE A 388 -34.11 26.21 7.35
C ILE A 388 -33.75 24.91 6.61
N LEU A 389 -32.59 24.87 5.95
CA LEU A 389 -32.11 23.68 5.21
C LEU A 389 -31.76 22.49 6.13
N PHE A 390 -31.20 22.75 7.31
CA PHE A 390 -30.54 21.73 8.13
C PHE A 390 -31.09 21.54 9.56
N SER A 391 -32.11 22.30 9.96
CA SER A 391 -32.90 21.97 11.14
C SER A 391 -34.02 20.98 10.78
N SER A 392 -34.39 20.09 11.70
CA SER A 392 -35.62 19.30 11.58
C SER A 392 -36.81 20.23 11.85
N ASN A 393 -37.56 20.61 10.81
CA ASN A 393 -38.58 21.66 10.88
C ASN A 393 -39.80 21.33 9.99
N TYR A 394 -40.65 22.32 9.70
CA TYR A 394 -41.86 22.15 8.88
C TYR A 394 -41.58 21.59 7.47
N TYR A 395 -40.43 21.92 6.88
CA TYR A 395 -39.98 21.43 5.56
C TYR A 395 -39.31 20.05 5.61
N GLY A 396 -39.19 19.40 6.78
CA GLY A 396 -38.66 18.04 6.89
C GLY A 396 -37.38 17.92 7.72
N ASP A 397 -36.66 16.81 7.56
CA ASP A 397 -35.53 16.44 8.41
C ASP A 397 -34.17 16.87 7.84
N GLY A 398 -33.89 18.17 7.91
CA GLY A 398 -32.60 18.74 7.55
C GLY A 398 -31.42 18.19 8.37
N ALA A 399 -31.66 17.67 9.58
CA ALA A 399 -30.61 17.15 10.44
C ALA A 399 -30.03 15.82 9.91
N ALA A 400 -30.89 14.94 9.36
CA ALA A 400 -30.45 13.71 8.71
C ALA A 400 -29.60 13.98 7.45
N LEU A 401 -29.98 14.99 6.65
CA LEU A 401 -29.18 15.44 5.51
C LEU A 401 -27.81 15.98 5.97
N LEU A 402 -27.77 16.81 7.01
CA LEU A 402 -26.52 17.33 7.55
C LEU A 402 -25.61 16.21 8.06
N GLN A 403 -26.16 15.20 8.74
CA GLN A 403 -25.42 14.03 9.21
C GLN A 403 -24.81 13.21 8.05
N ALA A 404 -25.53 13.06 6.94
CA ALA A 404 -25.00 12.39 5.75
C ALA A 404 -23.84 13.19 5.11
N ILE A 405 -23.98 14.52 5.04
CA ILE A 405 -22.91 15.40 4.56
C ILE A 405 -21.69 15.34 5.49
N ASP A 406 -21.89 15.32 6.81
CA ASP A 406 -20.80 15.17 7.78
C ASP A 406 -20.06 13.85 7.58
N ALA A 407 -20.77 12.73 7.44
CA ALA A 407 -20.19 11.41 7.22
C ALA A 407 -19.38 11.38 5.91
N PHE A 408 -19.90 11.96 4.83
CA PHE A 408 -19.17 12.13 3.56
C PHE A 408 -17.97 13.06 3.69
N ALA A 409 -18.08 14.15 4.46
CA ALA A 409 -17.05 15.15 4.63
C ALA A 409 -15.94 14.73 5.61
N GLY A 410 -16.16 13.72 6.46
CA GLY A 410 -15.27 13.33 7.56
C GLY A 410 -15.55 14.06 8.89
N GLY A 411 -16.63 14.82 8.97
CA GLY A 411 -17.08 15.55 10.16
C GLY A 411 -16.15 16.71 10.57
N GLY A 412 -16.19 17.05 11.87
CA GLY A 412 -15.35 18.09 12.47
C GLY A 412 -15.90 19.50 12.35
N GLU A 413 -15.00 20.50 12.25
CA GLU A 413 -15.37 21.89 12.06
C GLU A 413 -15.95 22.11 10.66
N VAL A 414 -17.08 22.84 10.59
CA VAL A 414 -17.65 23.34 9.34
C VAL A 414 -17.74 24.86 9.39
N GLN A 415 -17.39 25.48 8.27
CA GLN A 415 -17.73 26.86 7.96
C GLN A 415 -18.83 26.82 6.91
N ALA A 416 -19.92 27.58 7.10
CA ALA A 416 -21.05 27.57 6.19
C ALA A 416 -21.43 28.98 5.73
N TRP A 417 -21.83 29.10 4.47
CA TRP A 417 -22.46 30.28 3.91
C TRP A 417 -23.86 29.90 3.44
N LEU A 418 -24.86 30.69 3.83
CA LEU A 418 -26.28 30.41 3.59
C LEU A 418 -26.92 31.58 2.85
N TYR A 419 -27.64 31.29 1.79
CA TYR A 419 -28.39 32.25 0.99
C TYR A 419 -29.87 31.88 0.97
N THR A 420 -30.71 32.87 1.20
CA THR A 420 -32.16 32.77 1.08
C THR A 420 -32.67 34.04 0.42
N ALA A 421 -33.42 33.92 -0.68
CA ALA A 421 -34.08 35.05 -1.33
C ALA A 421 -35.50 34.67 -1.76
N GLU A 422 -36.47 35.55 -1.54
CA GLU A 422 -37.85 35.32 -1.96
C GLU A 422 -37.99 35.47 -3.48
N GLU A 423 -38.58 34.47 -4.12
CA GLU A 423 -38.90 34.46 -5.54
C GLU A 423 -40.39 34.75 -5.76
N PRO A 424 -40.76 35.62 -6.73
CA PRO A 424 -42.17 35.93 -7.00
C PRO A 424 -42.95 34.71 -7.48
N CYS A 425 -44.00 34.32 -6.75
CA CYS A 425 -44.97 33.31 -7.19
C CYS A 425 -46.42 33.73 -6.88
N HIS A 426 -47.40 33.05 -7.48
CA HIS A 426 -48.80 33.49 -7.44
C HIS A 426 -49.59 32.83 -6.30
N ASN A 427 -49.96 33.62 -5.29
CA ASN A 427 -50.64 33.20 -4.05
C ASN A 427 -49.80 32.23 -3.18
N CYS A 428 -48.49 32.41 -3.21
CA CYS A 428 -47.52 31.62 -2.45
C CYS A 428 -46.29 32.45 -2.10
N HIS A 429 -45.47 31.91 -1.21
CA HIS A 429 -44.08 32.32 -0.98
C HIS A 429 -43.15 31.21 -1.43
N THR A 430 -42.23 31.49 -2.35
CA THR A 430 -41.11 30.61 -2.71
C THR A 430 -39.81 31.31 -2.34
N PHE A 431 -38.82 30.54 -1.89
CA PHE A 431 -37.49 31.04 -1.56
C PHE A 431 -36.44 30.16 -2.25
N ASP A 432 -35.56 30.78 -3.02
CA ASP A 432 -34.27 30.21 -3.44
C ASP A 432 -33.45 29.95 -2.18
N GLN A 433 -32.92 28.74 -2.04
CA GLN A 433 -32.15 28.27 -0.88
C GLN A 433 -30.84 27.67 -1.35
N ARG A 434 -29.73 28.33 -1.03
CA ARG A 434 -28.39 27.84 -1.37
C ARG A 434 -27.48 27.80 -0.16
N ALA A 435 -26.58 26.83 -0.14
CA ALA A 435 -25.59 26.72 0.91
C ALA A 435 -24.25 26.24 0.37
N VAL A 436 -23.17 26.80 0.91
CA VAL A 436 -21.80 26.34 0.68
C VAL A 436 -21.22 25.93 2.02
N LEU A 437 -20.87 24.66 2.17
CA LEU A 437 -20.30 24.08 3.39
C LEU A 437 -18.84 23.73 3.12
N TYR A 438 -17.92 24.33 3.87
CA TYR A 438 -16.49 24.05 3.81
C TYR A 438 -16.03 23.34 5.08
N TYR A 439 -15.34 22.21 4.91
CA TYR A 439 -14.73 21.40 5.97
C TYR A 439 -13.22 21.54 5.86
N PRO A 440 -12.57 22.43 6.64
CA PRO A 440 -11.15 22.75 6.45
C PRO A 440 -10.23 21.54 6.61
N ALA A 441 -10.51 20.68 7.60
CA ALA A 441 -9.69 19.51 7.92
C ALA A 441 -9.57 18.51 6.75
N THR A 442 -10.65 18.27 6.01
CA THR A 442 -10.68 17.33 4.87
C THR A 442 -10.65 18.02 3.52
N ARG A 443 -10.50 19.35 3.50
CA ARG A 443 -10.45 20.21 2.31
C ARG A 443 -11.72 20.15 1.43
N LYS A 444 -12.80 19.54 1.90
CA LYS A 444 -14.04 19.30 1.14
C LYS A 444 -14.97 20.52 1.19
N VAL A 445 -15.58 20.81 0.05
CA VAL A 445 -16.62 21.81 -0.14
C VAL A 445 -17.86 21.09 -0.67
N ILE A 446 -19.03 21.34 -0.08
CA ILE A 446 -20.31 20.82 -0.56
C ILE A 446 -21.20 22.02 -0.86
N VAL A 447 -21.79 22.05 -2.06
CA VAL A 447 -22.70 23.10 -2.52
C VAL A 447 -24.09 22.50 -2.69
N LEU A 448 -25.06 23.21 -2.12
CA LEU A 448 -26.48 22.91 -2.16
C LEU A 448 -27.19 24.02 -2.92
N ASP A 449 -28.06 23.63 -3.85
CA ASP A 449 -28.88 24.51 -4.66
C ASP A 449 -30.30 23.93 -4.75
N GLY A 450 -31.31 24.77 -4.47
CA GLY A 450 -32.66 24.32 -4.24
C GLY A 450 -33.61 25.42 -3.76
N TYR A 451 -34.75 25.01 -3.22
CA TYR A 451 -35.83 25.92 -2.82
C TYR A 451 -36.65 25.38 -1.64
N THR A 452 -37.39 26.30 -1.02
CA THR A 452 -38.45 26.05 -0.03
C THR A 452 -39.62 26.99 -0.29
N GLY A 453 -40.86 26.60 -0.04
CA GLY A 453 -42.01 27.49 -0.18
C GLY A 453 -43.28 26.99 0.49
N TYR A 454 -44.30 27.86 0.55
CA TYR A 454 -45.60 27.58 1.15
C TYR A 454 -46.71 28.47 0.56
N ASP A 455 -47.96 28.02 0.65
CA ASP A 455 -49.15 28.78 0.21
C ASP A 455 -49.47 29.96 1.16
N SER A 456 -49.90 31.10 0.62
CA SER A 456 -50.17 32.35 1.37
C SER A 456 -51.51 32.39 2.13
#